data_AF-A0A6V7UQT9-F1
#
_entry.id   AF-A0A6V7UQT9-F1
#
_cell.length_a   1.000
_cell.length_b   1.000
_cell.length_c   1.000
_cell.angle_alpha   90.00
_cell.angle_beta   90.00
_cell.angle_gamma   90.00
#
_symmetry.space_group_name_H-M   'P 1'
#
loop_
_entity.id
_entity.type
_entity.pdbx_description
1 polymer ?
#
loop_
_entity_poly.entity_id
_entity_poly.type
_entity_poly.pdbx_seq_one_letter_code
_entity_poly.pdbx_strand_id
1 'polypeptide(L)' 'MTILQACALVGVDIPRFCYHDRLSIAGNCRMCLVEVEKSIKPVASCAMPVMPGMKVKTNSPATKRRVKL' A
#
# COMPACT_ATOMS: atom_id res chain seq x y z
N MET A 1 -2.14 12.52 -1.69
CA MET A 1 -1.07 11.54 -1.98
C MET A 1 -1.27 10.33 -1.08
N THR A 2 -1.48 9.15 -1.68
CA THR A 2 -1.58 7.88 -0.95
C THR A 2 -0.22 7.18 -0.86
N ILE A 3 -0.10 6.17 0.00
CA ILE A 3 1.13 5.37 0.09
C ILE A 3 1.48 4.76 -1.27
N LEU A 4 0.46 4.25 -1.99
CA LEU A 4 0.65 3.66 -3.31
C LEU A 4 1.31 4.64 -4.28
N GLN A 5 0.83 5.88 -4.30
CA GLN A 5 1.38 6.94 -5.15
C GLN A 5 2.81 7.30 -4.72
N ALA A 6 3.07 7.43 -3.42
CA ALA A 6 4.41 7.74 -2.93
C ALA A 6 5.44 6.63 -3.24
N CYS A 7 5.03 5.35 -3.15
CA CYS A 7 5.88 4.23 -3.54
C CYS A 7 6.18 4.25 -5.04
N ALA A 8 5.20 4.54 -5.88
CA ALA A 8 5.39 4.65 -7.33
C ALA A 8 6.39 5.76 -7.70
N LEU A 9 6.37 6.90 -6.99
CA LEU A 9 7.31 8.01 -7.21
C LEU A 9 8.78 7.61 -6.95
N VAL A 10 9.02 6.63 -6.08
CA VAL A 10 10.37 6.12 -5.78
C VAL A 10 10.68 4.80 -6.49
N GLY A 11 9.87 4.41 -7.49
CA GLY A 11 10.07 3.22 -8.30
C GLY A 11 9.71 1.89 -7.61
N VAL A 12 8.99 1.95 -6.48
CA VAL A 12 8.49 0.74 -5.80
C VAL A 12 7.09 0.44 -6.32
N ASP A 13 6.97 -0.63 -7.11
CA ASP A 13 5.68 -1.09 -7.61
C ASP A 13 4.98 -1.97 -6.57
N ILE A 14 3.70 -1.69 -6.33
CA ILE A 14 2.86 -2.42 -5.37
C ILE A 14 1.72 -3.07 -6.16
N PRO A 15 1.52 -4.38 -6.02
CA PRO A 15 0.52 -5.09 -6.80
C PRO A 15 -0.89 -4.59 -6.49
N ARG A 16 -1.68 -4.42 -7.54
CA ARG A 16 -3.02 -3.84 -7.48
C ARG A 16 -3.91 -4.41 -8.57
N PHE A 17 -5.17 -4.66 -8.25
CA PHE A 17 -6.20 -5.04 -9.22
C PHE A 17 -7.29 -3.99 -9.35
N CYS A 18 -7.73 -3.46 -8.21
CA CYS A 18 -8.92 -2.61 -8.10
C CYS A 18 -8.60 -1.11 -8.02
N TYR A 19 -7.35 -0.69 -8.31
CA TYR A 19 -6.92 0.70 -8.24
C TYR A 19 -6.47 1.20 -9.60
N HIS A 20 -6.93 2.39 -9.97
CA HIS A 20 -6.55 3.12 -11.17
C HIS A 20 -6.60 4.63 -10.91
N ASP A 21 -5.63 5.39 -11.40
CA ASP A 21 -5.45 6.81 -11.04
C ASP A 21 -6.59 7.73 -11.50
N ARG A 22 -7.32 7.33 -12.55
CA ARG A 22 -8.48 8.06 -13.08
C ARG A 22 -9.83 7.62 -12.49
N LEU A 23 -9.83 6.65 -11.58
CA LEU A 23 -11.05 6.14 -10.94
C LEU A 23 -11.02 6.42 -9.43
N SER A 24 -12.19 6.35 -8.81
CA SER A 24 -12.30 6.41 -7.36
C SER A 24 -11.66 5.17 -6.70
N ILE A 25 -11.24 5.33 -5.45
CA ILE A 25 -10.58 4.26 -4.69
C ILE A 25 -11.63 3.24 -4.22
N ALA A 26 -11.56 2.01 -4.73
CA ALA A 26 -12.47 0.94 -4.34
C ALA A 26 -12.07 0.19 -3.06
N GLY A 27 -10.82 -0.31 -2.99
CA GLY A 27 -10.31 -1.01 -1.80
C GLY A 27 -10.76 -2.46 -1.60
N ASN A 28 -11.41 -3.07 -2.59
CA ASN A 28 -11.98 -4.43 -2.48
C ASN A 28 -10.93 -5.55 -2.56
N CYS A 29 -9.92 -5.40 -3.42
CA CYS A 29 -8.98 -6.46 -3.76
C CYS A 29 -7.90 -6.76 -2.71
N ARG A 30 -7.62 -5.83 -1.80
CA ARG A 30 -6.60 -5.94 -0.73
C ARG A 30 -5.21 -6.44 -1.18
N MET A 31 -4.90 -6.34 -2.48
CA MET A 31 -3.59 -6.73 -3.04
C MET A 31 -2.50 -5.69 -2.74
N CYS A 32 -2.90 -4.46 -2.41
CA CYS A 32 -2.01 -3.34 -2.16
C CYS A 32 -1.65 -3.19 -0.66
N LEU A 33 -1.78 -4.25 0.13
CA LEU A 33 -1.49 -4.20 1.57
C LEU A 33 0.00 -3.96 1.82
N VAL A 34 0.31 -3.08 2.76
CA VAL A 34 1.68 -2.76 3.18
C VAL A 34 1.75 -2.64 4.69
N GLU A 35 2.92 -2.87 5.26
CA GLU A 35 3.16 -2.69 6.70
C GLU A 35 3.59 -1.24 6.97
N VAL A 36 3.05 -0.66 8.04
CA VAL A 36 3.41 0.67 8.54
C VAL A 36 3.79 0.50 10.00
N GLU A 37 4.94 1.04 10.44
CA GLU A 37 5.53 0.73 11.76
C GLU A 37 4.60 0.93 12.96
N LYS A 38 3.65 1.88 12.89
CA LYS A 38 2.70 2.17 13.97
C LYS A 38 1.35 1.48 13.80
N SER A 39 1.20 0.61 12.81
CA SER A 39 -0.06 -0.07 12.51
C SER A 39 0.03 -1.55 12.91
N ILE A 40 -0.94 -2.00 13.72
CA ILE A 40 -1.04 -3.41 14.15
C ILE A 40 -1.34 -4.32 12.96
N LYS A 41 -2.08 -3.81 11.96
CA LYS A 41 -2.49 -4.56 10.77
C LYS A 41 -1.93 -3.88 9.52
N PRO A 42 -1.50 -4.67 8.51
CA PRO A 42 -1.23 -4.14 7.18
C PRO A 42 -2.37 -3.26 6.67
N VAL A 43 -2.01 -2.12 6.09
CA VAL A 43 -2.94 -1.09 5.61
C VAL A 43 -3.00 -1.13 4.09
N ALA A 44 -4.15 -0.75 3.53
CA ALA A 44 -4.31 -0.66 2.09
C ALA A 44 -3.61 0.61 1.57
N SER A 45 -2.51 0.44 0.84
CA SER A 45 -1.71 1.57 0.34
C SER A 45 -2.48 2.47 -0.63
N CYS A 46 -3.48 1.94 -1.34
CA CYS A 46 -4.30 2.69 -2.29
C CYS A 46 -5.25 3.70 -1.63
N ALA A 47 -5.56 3.55 -0.35
CA ALA A 47 -6.51 4.40 0.38
C ALA A 47 -5.85 5.18 1.52
N MET A 48 -4.70 4.71 2.04
CA MET A 48 -4.02 5.33 3.16
C MET A 48 -3.26 6.59 2.70
N PRO A 49 -3.56 7.78 3.24
CA PRO A 49 -2.78 8.98 2.96
C PRO A 49 -1.40 8.89 3.60
N VAL A 50 -0.41 9.51 2.96
CA VAL A 50 0.96 9.61 3.50
C VAL A 50 1.01 10.69 4.57
N MET A 51 1.73 10.43 5.66
CA MET A 51 2.02 11.40 6.71
C MET A 51 3.53 11.60 6.88
N PRO A 52 3.99 12.78 7.31
CA PRO A 52 5.40 13.02 7.60
C PRO A 52 5.95 12.03 8.65
N GLY A 53 7.17 11.54 8.42
CA GLY A 53 7.83 10.57 9.30
C GLY A 53 7.26 9.16 9.26
N MET A 54 6.34 8.86 8.33
CA MET A 54 5.77 7.53 8.17
C MET A 54 6.77 6.57 7.50
N LYS A 55 6.98 5.40 8.10
CA LYS A 55 7.84 4.35 7.56
C LYS A 55 6.99 3.18 7.08
N VAL A 56 7.12 2.89 5.79
CA VAL A 56 6.35 1.86 5.08
C VAL A 56 7.29 0.73 4.67
N LYS A 57 6.88 -0.52 4.91
CA LYS A 57 7.59 -1.72 4.47
C LYS A 57 6.70 -2.51 3.50
N THR A 58 7.13 -2.61 2.25
CA THR A 58 6.40 -3.31 1.17
C THR A 58 6.75 -4.80 1.08
N ASN A 59 7.88 -5.23 1.66
CA ASN A 59 8.42 -6.59 1.55
C ASN A 59 8.49 -7.35 2.88
N SER A 60 7.73 -6.92 3.90
CA SER A 60 7.76 -7.54 5.23
C SER A 60 7.08 -8.92 5.27
N PRO A 61 7.39 -9.77 6.28
CA PRO A 61 6.73 -11.07 6.44
C PRO A 61 5.21 -10.97 6.57
N ALA A 62 4.70 -9.91 7.22
CA ALA A 62 3.28 -9.67 7.39
C ALA A 62 2.58 -9.34 6.05
N THR A 63 3.27 -8.57 5.20
CA THR A 63 2.79 -8.23 3.85
C THR A 63 2.83 -9.44 2.93
N LYS A 64 3.99 -10.11 2.82
CA LYS A 64 4.18 -11.30 1.95
C LYS A 64 3.20 -12.44 2.23
N ARG A 65 2.78 -12.63 3.49
CA ARG A 65 1.79 -13.67 3.84
C ARG A 65 0.41 -13.38 3.23
N ARG A 66 0.05 -12.11 3.07
CA ARG A 66 -1.29 -11.69 2.61
C ARG A 66 -1.35 -11.39 1.13
N VAL A 67 -0.25 -10.88 0.60
CA VAL A 67 -0.08 -10.58 -0.81
C VAL A 67 1.12 -11.39 -1.26
N LYS A 68 0.84 -12.47 -2.00
CA LYS A 68 1.87 -13.32 -2.60
C LYS A 68 2.61 -12.48 -3.63
N LEU A 69 3.66 -11.81 -3.19
CA LEU A 69 4.69 -11.16 -3.99
C LEU A 69 5.71 -12.21 -4.44
#